data_AF-A0A7S0CWD4-F1
#
_entry.id   AF-A0A7S0CWD4-F1
#
_cell.length_a   1.000
_cell.length_b   1.000
_cell.length_c   1.000
_cell.angle_alpha   90.00
_cell.angle_beta   90.00
_cell.angle_gamma   90.00
#
_symmetry.space_group_name_H-M   'P 1'
#
loop_
_entity.id
_entity.type
_entity.pdbx_description
1 polymer ?
#
loop_
_entity_poly.entity_id
_entity_poly.type
_entity_poly.pdbx_seq_one_letter_code
_entity_poly.pdbx_strand_id
1 'polypeptide(L)'
;RGVASAMASTSITSGSPVIPAAAALYFSLEDAASRGLSHDELAKLLDESADFLCGCLGSYKAPNARSKAEVESGSVQYGGEKRSLNASIREVTIAASKKLNLDEVQTYALLRRCLAEDGSSAPAQPTSLDDDLAERLTTYYFRERLSVLKCVHALLMHAQAVDDDQTTTLVSTTLERMLNKGLEANLVDGICAHLLGETPARPEDARKNPSVSKDWSELALEETRVMLECVFLMYYDRRTKCSSATFARLARAFERGALGCAPAAAAELVRFAQQMGGTSGASLAISTVRVTSESLRALCAVILVEALDLEGAVDRIQNPSAFEEAHAMLKEDALLEAAEALKSWPSDATHGPVLLAWATLLALAPICSSANGTPANALPESIDPAAAAARAAAGDAGYGSLLSLLRLPQLKGVGGMNATLHKSVLKNLLTSSLAAFDVLPVHKLRVEELASLLDVLEELTASQPALCEQFWGGARADGLEAPLYALLVGCRERHPADATPLLRALTALAEGPRAAECALAFLQNLPSVALPAPGEATAGAVVPLDEDGAPRSEWVDAMARWREAREAGGSAPRPPLPPGPVAAAADLASAHLPG
;
A
#
# COMPACT_ATOMS: atom_id res chain seq x y z
N ARG A 1 -15.38 31.97 -3.76
CA ARG A 1 -16.58 31.71 -4.60
C ARG A 1 -16.58 32.51 -5.90
N GLY A 2 -16.38 33.83 -5.92
CA GLY A 2 -16.20 34.58 -7.19
C GLY A 2 -14.82 34.44 -7.86
N VAL A 3 -13.76 34.19 -7.07
CA VAL A 3 -12.37 34.14 -7.54
C VAL A 3 -12.01 32.79 -8.21
N ALA A 4 -12.51 31.67 -7.69
CA ALA A 4 -12.27 30.34 -8.27
C ALA A 4 -12.92 30.14 -9.65
N SER A 5 -14.12 30.68 -9.86
CA SER A 5 -14.82 30.63 -11.17
C SER A 5 -14.16 31.53 -12.22
N ALA A 6 -13.60 32.67 -11.81
CA ALA A 6 -12.81 33.52 -12.71
C ALA A 6 -11.42 32.93 -13.04
N MET A 7 -10.82 32.15 -12.13
CA MET A 7 -9.54 31.47 -12.37
C MET A 7 -9.65 30.20 -13.23
N ALA A 8 -10.83 29.56 -13.27
CA ALA A 8 -11.12 28.42 -14.14
C ALA A 8 -11.43 28.80 -15.60
N SER A 9 -11.70 30.09 -15.87
CA SER A 9 -12.23 30.57 -17.16
C SER A 9 -11.14 30.97 -18.17
N THR A 10 -10.10 30.16 -18.35
CA THR A 10 -9.24 30.27 -19.54
C THR A 10 -9.39 29.00 -20.36
N SER A 11 -10.24 29.03 -21.40
CA SER A 11 -10.36 27.89 -22.32
C SER A 11 -9.01 27.60 -22.96
N ILE A 12 -8.47 26.41 -22.72
CA ILE A 12 -7.19 25.99 -23.29
C ILE A 12 -7.53 25.23 -24.58
N THR A 13 -7.23 25.79 -25.73
CA THR A 13 -7.26 24.99 -26.96
C THR A 13 -6.14 23.95 -26.91
N SER A 14 -6.44 22.72 -27.33
CA SER A 14 -5.46 21.62 -27.45
C SER A 14 -4.20 22.11 -28.16
N GLY A 15 -3.04 22.03 -27.49
CA GLY A 15 -1.76 22.51 -28.02
C GLY A 15 -1.29 23.89 -27.54
N SER A 16 -1.99 24.53 -26.59
CA SER A 16 -1.55 25.80 -25.99
C SER A 16 -0.36 25.61 -25.02
N PRO A 17 0.68 26.48 -25.05
CA PRO A 17 1.90 26.35 -24.24
C PRO A 17 1.72 26.71 -22.74
N VAL A 18 0.51 26.63 -22.21
CA VAL A 18 0.18 27.11 -20.87
C VAL A 18 0.16 25.94 -19.90
N ILE A 19 0.93 26.05 -18.83
CA ILE A 19 0.83 25.13 -17.70
C ILE A 19 -0.58 25.22 -17.08
N PRO A 20 -1.29 24.12 -16.79
CA PRO A 20 -2.59 24.17 -16.13
C PRO A 20 -2.47 24.81 -14.73
N ALA A 21 -3.58 25.33 -14.20
CA ALA A 21 -3.65 25.77 -12.81
C ALA A 21 -3.91 24.53 -11.95
N ALA A 22 -2.85 23.82 -11.57
CA ALA A 22 -2.95 22.47 -11.03
C ALA A 22 -3.65 22.43 -9.67
N ALA A 23 -3.46 23.43 -8.81
CA ALA A 23 -4.19 23.50 -7.54
C ALA A 23 -5.68 23.67 -7.76
N ALA A 24 -6.07 24.54 -8.71
CA ALA A 24 -7.48 24.74 -9.05
C ALA A 24 -8.09 23.46 -9.64
N LEU A 25 -7.37 22.77 -10.53
CA LEU A 25 -7.80 21.50 -11.10
C LEU A 25 -8.01 20.44 -10.01
N TYR A 26 -7.07 20.32 -9.07
CA TYR A 26 -7.19 19.38 -7.95
C TYR A 26 -8.45 19.64 -7.13
N PHE A 27 -8.73 20.90 -6.79
CA PHE A 27 -9.98 21.26 -6.11
C PHE A 27 -11.22 20.94 -6.96
N SER A 28 -11.17 21.12 -8.28
CA SER A 28 -12.28 20.74 -9.16
C SER A 28 -12.50 19.22 -9.21
N LEU A 29 -11.44 18.40 -9.14
CA LEU A 29 -11.57 16.94 -9.08
C LEU A 29 -12.23 16.50 -7.76
N GLU A 30 -11.78 17.07 -6.64
CA GLU A 30 -12.38 16.81 -5.31
C GLU A 30 -13.82 17.36 -5.18
N ASP A 31 -14.13 18.49 -5.85
CA ASP A 31 -15.47 19.10 -5.85
C ASP A 31 -16.42 18.37 -6.81
N ALA A 32 -15.93 17.83 -7.93
CA ALA A 32 -16.72 16.93 -8.80
C ALA A 32 -17.20 15.70 -8.02
N ALA A 33 -16.38 15.21 -7.09
CA ALA A 33 -16.74 14.13 -6.17
C ALA A 33 -17.84 14.51 -5.16
N SER A 34 -18.11 15.81 -4.93
CA SER A 34 -18.93 16.26 -3.80
C SER A 34 -20.07 17.24 -4.12
N ARG A 35 -20.04 18.05 -5.19
CA ARG A 35 -20.99 19.19 -5.39
C ARG A 35 -21.39 19.62 -6.81
N GLY A 36 -21.11 18.85 -7.88
CA GLY A 36 -21.84 19.01 -9.16
C GLY A 36 -21.21 19.92 -10.23
N LEU A 37 -19.92 19.75 -10.50
CA LEU A 37 -19.34 20.11 -11.81
C LEU A 37 -20.06 19.32 -12.91
N SER A 38 -20.36 19.94 -14.05
CA SER A 38 -20.96 19.18 -15.16
C SER A 38 -19.94 18.22 -15.78
N HIS A 39 -20.40 17.07 -16.26
CA HIS A 39 -19.51 16.08 -16.89
C HIS A 39 -18.76 16.66 -18.11
N ASP A 40 -19.39 17.58 -18.86
CA ASP A 40 -18.77 18.24 -20.01
C ASP A 40 -17.62 19.18 -19.60
N GLU A 41 -17.79 19.93 -18.50
CA GLU A 41 -16.74 20.79 -17.96
C GLU A 41 -15.56 19.96 -17.44
N LEU A 42 -15.84 18.87 -16.73
CA LEU A 42 -14.80 17.96 -16.25
C LEU A 42 -14.06 17.29 -17.42
N ALA A 43 -14.78 16.78 -18.42
CA ALA A 43 -14.19 16.17 -19.60
C ALA A 43 -13.25 17.14 -20.32
N LYS A 44 -13.68 18.39 -20.48
CA LYS A 44 -12.84 19.45 -21.07
C LYS A 44 -11.59 19.73 -20.24
N LEU A 45 -11.72 19.88 -18.92
CA LEU A 45 -10.58 20.14 -18.03
C LEU A 45 -9.55 19.00 -18.08
N LEU A 46 -10.01 17.75 -18.08
CA LEU A 46 -9.17 16.57 -18.20
C LEU A 46 -8.49 16.50 -19.57
N ASP A 47 -9.21 16.80 -20.65
CA ASP A 47 -8.64 16.81 -22.00
C ASP A 47 -7.54 17.84 -22.17
N GLU A 48 -7.76 19.05 -21.65
CA GLU A 48 -6.80 20.15 -21.69
C GLU A 48 -5.56 19.91 -20.82
N SER A 49 -5.68 19.12 -19.74
CA SER A 49 -4.63 18.96 -18.73
C SER A 49 -3.88 17.63 -18.79
N ALA A 50 -4.43 16.60 -19.45
CA ALA A 50 -3.92 15.23 -19.39
C ALA A 50 -2.44 15.10 -19.76
N ASP A 51 -1.98 15.78 -20.81
CA ASP A 51 -0.57 15.71 -21.25
C ASP A 51 0.38 16.31 -20.22
N PHE A 52 -0.03 17.40 -19.56
CA PHE A 52 0.76 18.03 -18.51
C PHE A 52 0.78 17.17 -17.23
N LEU A 53 -0.35 16.57 -16.87
CA LEU A 53 -0.40 15.63 -15.74
C LEU A 53 0.42 14.36 -16.02
N CYS A 54 0.40 13.86 -17.26
CA CYS A 54 1.14 12.68 -17.69
C CYS A 54 2.65 12.84 -17.50
N GLY A 55 3.19 14.04 -17.76
CA GLY A 55 4.61 14.35 -17.51
C GLY A 55 4.98 14.54 -16.03
N CYS A 56 4.01 14.54 -15.11
CA CYS A 56 4.21 14.71 -13.67
C CYS A 56 5.15 15.90 -13.35
N LEU A 57 6.19 15.68 -12.56
CA LEU A 57 7.17 16.73 -12.22
C LEU A 57 8.03 17.14 -13.43
N GLY A 58 8.21 16.26 -14.42
CA GLY A 58 8.95 16.54 -15.65
C GLY A 58 8.27 17.55 -16.59
N SER A 59 6.99 17.84 -16.35
CA SER A 59 6.25 18.90 -17.05
C SER A 59 6.73 20.31 -16.71
N TYR A 60 7.38 20.49 -15.55
CA TYR A 60 8.09 21.72 -15.19
C TYR A 60 9.51 21.67 -15.74
N LYS A 61 9.76 22.44 -16.80
CA LYS A 61 11.00 22.36 -17.58
C LYS A 61 12.04 23.33 -17.04
N ALA A 62 13.31 23.00 -17.24
CA ALA A 62 14.40 23.91 -16.93
C ALA A 62 14.42 25.12 -17.91
N PRO A 63 15.07 26.23 -17.53
CA PRO A 63 15.28 27.39 -18.41
C PRO A 63 15.92 26.99 -19.74
N ASN A 64 15.48 27.59 -20.84
CA ASN A 64 16.05 27.31 -22.16
C ASN A 64 16.13 28.57 -23.05
N ALA A 65 17.01 28.52 -24.06
CA ALA A 65 17.28 29.68 -24.91
C ALA A 65 16.04 30.16 -25.68
N ARG A 66 15.11 29.25 -26.01
CA ARG A 66 13.91 29.58 -26.78
C ARG A 66 12.89 30.32 -25.92
N SER A 67 12.54 29.79 -24.75
CA SER A 67 11.63 30.44 -23.80
C SER A 67 12.17 31.78 -23.34
N LYS A 68 13.49 31.87 -23.09
CA LYS A 68 14.16 33.12 -22.77
C LYS A 68 14.01 34.16 -23.86
N ALA A 69 14.33 33.82 -25.10
CA ALA A 69 14.20 34.72 -26.23
C ALA A 69 12.75 35.18 -26.44
N GLU A 70 11.77 34.31 -26.18
CA GLU A 70 10.35 34.66 -26.26
C GLU A 70 9.98 35.73 -25.22
N VAL A 71 10.36 35.54 -23.96
CA VAL A 71 10.14 36.55 -22.90
C VAL A 71 10.89 37.85 -23.21
N GLU A 72 12.15 37.77 -23.63
CA GLU A 72 12.98 38.94 -23.97
C GLU A 72 12.44 39.72 -25.17
N SER A 73 11.76 39.06 -26.12
CA SER A 73 11.12 39.72 -27.27
C SER A 73 10.02 40.71 -26.86
N GLY A 74 9.55 40.65 -25.61
CA GLY A 74 8.43 41.46 -25.14
C GLY A 74 7.07 40.90 -25.52
N SER A 75 7.01 39.67 -26.04
CA SER A 75 5.73 39.02 -26.27
C SER A 75 5.79 37.51 -26.09
N VAL A 76 4.85 37.00 -25.30
CA VAL A 76 4.73 35.58 -24.96
C VAL A 76 3.37 35.05 -25.38
N GLN A 77 3.35 33.80 -25.83
CA GLN A 77 2.12 33.09 -26.10
C GLN A 77 1.56 32.51 -24.79
N TYR A 78 0.43 33.05 -24.34
CA TYR A 78 -0.23 32.65 -23.10
C TYR A 78 -1.74 32.64 -23.29
N GLY A 79 -2.36 31.50 -22.99
CA GLY A 79 -3.81 31.28 -23.06
C GLY A 79 -4.34 31.23 -24.48
N GLY A 80 -3.55 30.70 -25.43
CA GLY A 80 -3.87 30.77 -26.87
C GLY A 80 -3.69 32.16 -27.49
N GLU A 81 -3.33 33.18 -26.70
CA GLU A 81 -3.20 34.57 -27.15
C GLU A 81 -1.75 35.07 -27.04
N LYS A 82 -1.39 35.99 -27.94
CA LYS A 82 -0.11 36.70 -27.86
C LYS A 82 -0.24 37.89 -26.92
N ARG A 83 0.49 37.89 -25.82
CA ARG A 83 0.46 38.95 -24.80
C ARG A 83 1.73 39.80 -24.87
N SER A 84 1.59 41.12 -24.70
CA SER A 84 2.73 42.05 -24.64
C SER A 84 3.23 42.18 -23.20
N LEU A 85 4.54 42.16 -23.03
CA LEU A 85 5.25 42.33 -21.76
C LEU A 85 5.96 43.69 -21.75
N ASN A 86 5.77 44.47 -20.69
CA ASN A 86 6.60 45.66 -20.49
C ASN A 86 8.01 45.27 -20.00
N ALA A 87 8.92 46.24 -19.96
CA ALA A 87 10.31 45.98 -19.59
C ALA A 87 10.46 45.38 -18.19
N SER A 88 9.72 45.89 -17.20
CA SER A 88 9.85 45.41 -15.82
C SER A 88 9.39 43.97 -15.65
N ILE A 89 8.24 43.58 -16.22
CA ILE A 89 7.76 42.19 -16.13
C ILE A 89 8.72 41.24 -16.84
N ARG A 90 9.34 41.63 -17.95
CA ARG A 90 10.38 40.81 -18.59
C ARG A 90 11.54 40.56 -17.63
N GLU A 91 12.10 41.62 -17.06
CA GLU A 91 13.25 41.53 -16.15
C GLU A 91 12.93 40.69 -14.91
N VAL A 92 11.77 40.92 -14.30
CA VAL A 92 11.29 40.14 -13.14
C VAL A 92 11.09 38.66 -13.50
N THR A 93 10.51 38.37 -14.66
CA THR A 93 10.30 36.99 -15.13
C THR A 93 11.63 36.26 -15.32
N ILE A 94 12.61 36.90 -15.97
CA ILE A 94 13.93 36.29 -16.18
C ILE A 94 14.66 36.08 -14.84
N ALA A 95 14.58 37.05 -13.92
CA ALA A 95 15.17 36.92 -12.59
C ALA A 95 14.52 35.78 -11.78
N ALA A 96 13.18 35.69 -11.81
CA ALA A 96 12.43 34.64 -11.13
C ALA A 96 12.70 33.25 -11.73
N SER A 97 12.78 33.16 -13.06
CA SER A 97 13.05 31.92 -13.78
C SER A 97 14.40 31.34 -13.39
N LYS A 98 15.42 32.20 -13.32
CA LYS A 98 16.74 31.82 -12.82
C LYS A 98 16.67 31.34 -11.37
N LYS A 99 15.97 32.07 -10.49
CA LYS A 99 15.85 31.72 -9.07
C LYS A 99 15.18 30.36 -8.85
N LEU A 100 14.09 30.10 -9.55
CA LEU A 100 13.30 28.85 -9.46
C LEU A 100 13.90 27.70 -10.27
N ASN A 101 14.86 27.98 -11.15
CA ASN A 101 15.34 27.07 -12.19
C ASN A 101 14.18 26.49 -13.02
N LEU A 102 13.31 27.37 -13.51
CA LEU A 102 12.10 27.05 -14.26
C LEU A 102 12.08 27.78 -15.59
N ASP A 103 11.56 27.14 -16.64
CA ASP A 103 11.31 27.73 -17.96
C ASP A 103 10.71 29.14 -17.85
N GLU A 104 11.22 30.08 -18.65
CA GLU A 104 10.88 31.49 -18.58
C GLU A 104 9.39 31.75 -18.89
N VAL A 105 8.78 30.99 -19.81
CA VAL A 105 7.35 31.13 -20.17
C VAL A 105 6.48 30.52 -19.07
N GLN A 106 6.88 29.37 -18.51
CA GLN A 106 6.19 28.76 -17.35
C GLN A 106 6.28 29.68 -16.12
N THR A 107 7.43 30.31 -15.91
CA THR A 107 7.64 31.28 -14.83
C THR A 107 6.73 32.49 -15.00
N TYR A 108 6.61 33.04 -16.21
CA TYR A 108 5.69 34.13 -16.49
C TYR A 108 4.24 33.75 -16.16
N ALA A 109 3.82 32.54 -16.54
CA ALA A 109 2.49 32.02 -16.23
C ALA A 109 2.23 31.97 -14.72
N LEU A 110 3.17 31.42 -13.94
CA LEU A 110 3.06 31.36 -12.48
C LEU A 110 3.08 32.74 -11.84
N LEU A 111 4.00 33.62 -12.26
CA LEU A 111 4.10 34.99 -11.74
C LEU A 111 2.78 35.74 -11.93
N ARG A 112 2.20 35.65 -13.12
CA ARG A 112 0.91 36.29 -13.41
C ARG A 112 -0.21 35.79 -12.49
N ARG A 113 -0.28 34.48 -12.24
CA ARG A 113 -1.32 33.89 -11.38
C ARG A 113 -1.07 34.21 -9.90
N CYS A 114 0.18 34.16 -9.45
CA CYS A 114 0.59 34.55 -8.11
C CYS A 114 0.17 36.00 -7.81
N LEU A 115 0.44 36.94 -8.73
CA LEU A 115 0.00 38.34 -8.60
C LEU A 115 -1.52 38.50 -8.61
N ALA A 116 -2.26 37.60 -9.25
CA ALA A 116 -3.72 37.65 -9.31
C ALA A 116 -4.40 37.09 -8.04
N GLU A 117 -3.68 36.32 -7.19
CA GLU A 117 -4.25 35.79 -5.93
C GLU A 117 -4.59 36.89 -4.92
N ASP A 118 -3.93 38.04 -5.02
CA ASP A 118 -4.15 39.20 -4.13
C ASP A 118 -5.55 39.85 -4.34
N GLY A 119 -6.38 39.32 -5.24
CA GLY A 119 -7.77 39.73 -5.44
C GLY A 119 -7.96 41.07 -6.16
N SER A 120 -6.87 41.72 -6.56
CA SER A 120 -6.91 42.94 -7.36
C SER A 120 -7.27 42.64 -8.81
N SER A 121 -8.22 43.38 -9.38
CA SER A 121 -8.57 43.30 -10.82
C SER A 121 -7.45 43.79 -11.74
N ALA A 122 -6.47 44.52 -11.18
CA ALA A 122 -5.24 44.95 -11.84
C ALA A 122 -4.10 44.99 -10.79
N PRO A 123 -3.45 43.85 -10.49
CA PRO A 123 -2.34 43.84 -9.55
C PRO A 123 -1.23 44.77 -10.05
N ALA A 124 -0.66 45.56 -9.14
CA ALA A 124 0.45 46.45 -9.45
C ALA A 124 1.59 45.61 -10.03
N GLN A 125 2.08 46.00 -11.21
CA GLN A 125 3.13 45.23 -11.85
C GLN A 125 4.45 45.46 -11.11
N PRO A 126 5.15 44.39 -10.71
CA PRO A 126 6.44 44.53 -10.05
C PRO A 126 7.45 45.22 -10.96
N THR A 127 8.21 46.13 -10.36
CA THR A 127 9.33 46.82 -11.02
C THR A 127 10.65 46.07 -10.87
N SER A 128 10.77 45.22 -9.84
CA SER A 128 11.92 44.35 -9.56
C SER A 128 11.48 43.10 -8.79
N LEU A 129 12.33 42.07 -8.78
CA LEU A 129 12.13 40.89 -7.95
C LEU A 129 12.72 41.17 -6.56
N ASP A 130 11.88 41.60 -5.63
CA ASP A 130 12.24 41.71 -4.21
C ASP A 130 12.10 40.37 -3.48
N ASP A 131 12.56 40.33 -2.23
CA ASP A 131 12.56 39.10 -1.42
C ASP A 131 11.14 38.59 -1.13
N ASP A 132 10.17 39.48 -0.89
CA ASP A 132 8.76 39.13 -0.63
C ASP A 132 8.12 38.47 -1.86
N LEU A 133 8.23 39.09 -3.03
CA LEU A 133 7.69 38.52 -4.27
C LEU A 133 8.38 37.20 -4.60
N ALA A 134 9.69 37.10 -4.36
CA ALA A 134 10.44 35.88 -4.60
C ALA A 134 9.97 34.73 -3.68
N GLU A 135 9.73 35.00 -2.40
CA GLU A 135 9.21 34.04 -1.44
C GLU A 135 7.78 33.59 -1.82
N ARG A 136 6.88 34.56 -2.06
CA ARG A 136 5.49 34.27 -2.48
C ARG A 136 5.44 33.43 -3.75
N LEU A 137 6.23 33.79 -4.76
CA LEU A 137 6.27 33.05 -6.01
C LEU A 137 6.85 31.64 -5.84
N THR A 138 7.86 31.48 -4.98
CA THR A 138 8.44 30.16 -4.67
C THR A 138 7.39 29.26 -4.01
N THR A 139 6.67 29.76 -3.01
CA THR A 139 5.58 29.04 -2.35
C THR A 139 4.45 28.71 -3.33
N TYR A 140 4.08 29.64 -4.20
CA TYR A 140 3.08 29.41 -5.24
C TYR A 140 3.50 28.28 -6.19
N TYR A 141 4.75 28.31 -6.66
CA TYR A 141 5.32 27.29 -7.53
C TYR A 141 5.33 25.90 -6.88
N PHE A 142 5.76 25.81 -5.63
CA PHE A 142 5.79 24.56 -4.86
C PHE A 142 4.39 23.97 -4.69
N ARG A 143 3.40 24.81 -4.41
CA ARG A 143 2.00 24.39 -4.31
C ARG A 143 1.45 23.88 -5.65
N GLU A 144 1.70 24.58 -6.75
CA GLU A 144 1.26 24.15 -8.08
C GLU A 144 1.91 22.81 -8.47
N ARG A 145 3.21 22.66 -8.24
CA ARG A 145 3.94 21.40 -8.48
C ARG A 145 3.35 20.22 -7.74
N LEU A 146 3.19 20.35 -6.43
CA LEU A 146 2.60 19.29 -5.62
C LEU A 146 1.17 18.98 -6.08
N SER A 147 0.43 19.99 -6.52
CA SER A 147 -0.94 19.81 -7.00
C SER A 147 -1.04 19.00 -8.29
N VAL A 148 0.00 18.97 -9.14
CA VAL A 148 0.05 18.06 -10.29
C VAL A 148 0.01 16.61 -9.83
N LEU A 149 0.86 16.25 -8.86
CA LEU A 149 0.87 14.91 -8.29
C LEU A 149 -0.44 14.59 -7.58
N LYS A 150 -1.03 15.55 -6.86
CA LYS A 150 -2.34 15.39 -6.22
C LYS A 150 -3.48 15.19 -7.23
N CYS A 151 -3.43 15.83 -8.40
CA CYS A 151 -4.37 15.56 -9.48
C CYS A 151 -4.23 14.12 -9.98
N VAL A 152 -3.00 13.64 -10.22
CA VAL A 152 -2.75 12.25 -10.64
C VAL A 152 -3.25 11.27 -9.56
N HIS A 153 -2.94 11.54 -8.29
CA HIS A 153 -3.43 10.76 -7.15
C HIS A 153 -4.96 10.72 -7.11
N ALA A 154 -5.64 11.87 -7.24
CA ALA A 154 -7.10 11.94 -7.26
C ALA A 154 -7.70 11.12 -8.40
N LEU A 155 -7.15 11.21 -9.61
CA LEU A 155 -7.59 10.39 -10.74
C LEU A 155 -7.46 8.89 -10.43
N LEU A 156 -6.31 8.47 -9.93
CA LEU A 156 -6.05 7.07 -9.58
C LEU A 156 -6.99 6.57 -8.46
N MET A 157 -7.24 7.39 -7.44
CA MET A 157 -8.19 7.10 -6.37
C MET A 157 -9.62 6.99 -6.88
N HIS A 158 -10.06 7.90 -7.76
CA HIS A 158 -11.39 7.85 -8.36
C HIS A 158 -11.60 6.60 -9.19
N ALA A 159 -10.56 6.09 -9.84
CA ALA A 159 -10.65 4.82 -10.55
C ALA A 159 -10.86 3.60 -9.63
N GLN A 160 -10.61 3.73 -8.32
CA GLN A 160 -10.89 2.67 -7.33
C GLN A 160 -12.32 2.71 -6.80
N ALA A 161 -13.14 3.70 -7.19
CA ALA A 161 -14.52 3.79 -6.76
C ALA A 161 -15.33 2.61 -7.31
N VAL A 162 -16.22 2.05 -6.49
CA VAL A 162 -17.08 0.91 -6.85
C VAL A 162 -18.26 1.35 -7.72
N ASP A 163 -18.60 2.64 -7.69
CA ASP A 163 -19.74 3.19 -8.42
C ASP A 163 -19.39 3.40 -9.90
N ASP A 164 -20.06 2.65 -10.79
CA ASP A 164 -19.95 2.81 -12.24
C ASP A 164 -20.78 3.99 -12.73
N ASP A 165 -20.30 5.21 -12.44
CA ASP A 165 -20.90 6.45 -12.91
C ASP A 165 -20.15 7.06 -14.10
N GLN A 166 -20.77 8.05 -14.74
CA GLN A 166 -20.19 8.73 -15.91
C GLN A 166 -18.85 9.41 -15.56
N THR A 167 -18.69 9.88 -14.32
CA THR A 167 -17.44 10.47 -13.82
C THR A 167 -16.31 9.45 -13.81
N THR A 168 -16.57 8.28 -13.24
CA THR A 168 -15.63 7.15 -13.14
C THR A 168 -15.21 6.69 -14.53
N THR A 169 -16.15 6.61 -15.48
CA THR A 169 -15.83 6.30 -16.88
C THR A 169 -14.90 7.33 -17.52
N LEU A 170 -15.16 8.63 -17.34
CA LEU A 170 -14.32 9.71 -17.87
C LEU A 170 -12.90 9.71 -17.29
N VAL A 171 -12.80 9.51 -15.97
CA VAL A 171 -11.51 9.40 -15.27
C VAL A 171 -10.73 8.18 -15.75
N SER A 172 -11.38 7.02 -15.84
CA SER A 172 -10.76 5.78 -16.32
C SER A 172 -10.22 5.91 -17.75
N THR A 173 -11.01 6.50 -18.65
CA THR A 173 -10.59 6.75 -20.05
C THR A 173 -9.39 7.71 -20.11
N THR A 174 -9.39 8.75 -19.28
CA THR A 174 -8.28 9.72 -19.21
C THR A 174 -7.01 9.05 -18.71
N LEU A 175 -7.11 8.24 -17.66
CA LEU A 175 -5.98 7.49 -17.10
C LEU A 175 -5.39 6.49 -18.09
N GLU A 176 -6.22 5.72 -18.79
CA GLU A 176 -5.75 4.81 -19.85
C GLU A 176 -4.94 5.54 -20.92
N ARG A 177 -5.43 6.71 -21.35
CA ARG A 177 -4.69 7.56 -22.28
C ARG A 177 -3.36 8.04 -21.70
N MET A 178 -3.32 8.43 -20.42
CA MET A 178 -2.09 8.86 -19.75
C MET A 178 -1.08 7.71 -19.59
N LEU A 179 -1.54 6.51 -19.21
CA LEU A 179 -0.71 5.31 -19.12
C LEU A 179 -0.08 4.97 -20.48
N ASN A 180 -0.88 4.98 -21.55
CA ASN A 180 -0.40 4.77 -22.93
C ASN A 180 0.60 5.84 -23.41
N LYS A 181 0.59 7.04 -22.80
CA LYS A 181 1.53 8.13 -23.09
C LYS A 181 2.77 8.13 -22.18
N GLY A 182 2.90 7.16 -21.26
CA GLY A 182 4.09 6.99 -20.44
C GLY A 182 3.98 7.53 -19.01
N LEU A 183 2.77 7.65 -18.45
CA LEU A 183 2.59 8.04 -17.04
C LEU A 183 3.38 7.13 -16.08
N GLU A 184 3.37 5.81 -16.29
CA GLU A 184 4.13 4.87 -15.46
C GLU A 184 5.62 5.21 -15.46
N ALA A 185 6.22 5.36 -16.65
CA ALA A 185 7.63 5.67 -16.78
C ALA A 185 7.98 6.98 -16.06
N ASN A 186 7.16 8.03 -16.23
CA ASN A 186 7.39 9.32 -15.59
C ASN A 186 7.28 9.26 -14.06
N LEU A 187 6.31 8.52 -13.51
CA LEU A 187 6.18 8.33 -12.07
C LEU A 187 7.34 7.53 -11.49
N VAL A 188 7.71 6.41 -12.14
CA VAL A 188 8.79 5.54 -11.67
C VAL A 188 10.14 6.25 -11.77
N ASP A 189 10.42 6.95 -12.87
CA ASP A 189 11.64 7.73 -13.03
C ASP A 189 11.72 8.83 -11.95
N GLY A 190 10.63 9.54 -11.72
CA GLY A 190 10.53 10.58 -10.69
C GLY A 190 10.78 10.06 -9.28
N ILE A 191 10.12 8.98 -8.87
CA ILE A 191 10.29 8.43 -7.51
C ILE A 191 11.68 7.83 -7.30
N CYS A 192 12.23 7.13 -8.30
CA CYS A 192 13.59 6.61 -8.24
C CYS A 192 14.60 7.74 -8.09
N ALA A 193 14.46 8.81 -8.86
CA ALA A 193 15.33 9.98 -8.77
C ALA A 193 15.25 10.61 -7.35
N HIS A 194 14.04 10.82 -6.82
CA HIS A 194 13.86 11.37 -5.47
C HIS A 194 14.50 10.52 -4.36
N LEU A 195 14.32 9.20 -4.42
CA LEU A 195 14.89 8.27 -3.43
C LEU A 195 16.41 8.16 -3.55
N LEU A 196 16.97 8.39 -4.73
CA LEU A 196 18.42 8.47 -4.97
C LEU A 196 19.01 9.86 -4.70
N GLY A 197 18.19 10.85 -4.33
CA GLY A 197 18.61 12.22 -4.02
C GLY A 197 18.71 13.16 -5.23
N GLU A 198 18.30 12.71 -6.41
CA GLU A 198 18.25 13.48 -7.65
C GLU A 198 16.90 14.21 -7.77
N THR A 199 16.74 15.26 -6.99
CA THR A 199 15.51 16.08 -6.99
C THR A 199 15.59 17.20 -8.05
N PRO A 200 14.65 17.30 -9.01
CA PRO A 200 14.78 18.21 -10.14
C PRO A 200 14.62 19.71 -9.82
N ALA A 201 13.93 20.08 -8.74
CA ALA A 201 13.44 21.45 -8.52
C ALA A 201 14.08 22.18 -7.33
N ARG A 202 15.42 22.15 -7.21
CA ARG A 202 16.11 22.89 -6.16
C ARG A 202 16.41 24.33 -6.63
N PRO A 203 15.80 25.38 -6.03
CA PRO A 203 16.12 26.77 -6.36
C PRO A 203 17.63 27.05 -6.16
N GLU A 204 18.24 27.90 -7.00
CA GLU A 204 19.66 28.27 -6.85
C GLU A 204 19.95 28.85 -5.46
N ASP A 205 19.01 29.64 -4.95
CA ASP A 205 19.11 30.32 -3.65
C ASP A 205 18.86 29.40 -2.46
N ALA A 206 18.28 28.21 -2.65
CA ALA A 206 17.99 27.28 -1.55
C ALA A 206 19.27 27.01 -0.76
N ARG A 207 20.43 26.83 -1.43
CA ARG A 207 21.71 26.59 -0.74
C ARG A 207 22.17 27.73 0.16
N LYS A 208 21.64 28.95 -0.03
CA LYS A 208 22.07 30.18 0.65
C LYS A 208 21.04 30.70 1.67
N ASN A 209 19.75 30.43 1.46
CA ASN A 209 18.68 30.85 2.36
C ASN A 209 18.11 29.64 3.15
N PRO A 210 18.32 29.59 4.48
CA PRO A 210 17.83 28.48 5.32
C PRO A 210 16.31 28.28 5.28
N SER A 211 15.51 29.35 5.15
CA SER A 211 14.05 29.25 5.11
C SER A 211 13.61 28.55 3.83
N VAL A 212 14.07 29.06 2.67
CA VAL A 212 13.74 28.48 1.35
C VAL A 212 14.20 27.02 1.25
N SER A 213 15.36 26.69 1.84
CA SER A 213 15.85 25.31 1.88
C SER A 213 15.00 24.40 2.75
N LYS A 214 14.52 24.89 3.89
CA LYS A 214 13.62 24.15 4.76
C LYS A 214 12.31 23.86 4.01
N ASP A 215 11.69 24.86 3.41
CA ASP A 215 10.42 24.73 2.66
C ASP A 215 10.58 23.79 1.46
N TRP A 216 11.71 23.87 0.76
CA TRP A 216 12.05 22.94 -0.32
C TRP A 216 12.19 21.50 0.17
N SER A 217 12.82 21.29 1.33
CA SER A 217 13.00 19.95 1.89
C SER A 217 11.67 19.34 2.31
N GLU A 218 10.77 20.14 2.89
CA GLU A 218 9.40 19.73 3.22
C GLU A 218 8.61 19.37 1.94
N LEU A 219 8.68 20.20 0.91
CA LEU A 219 8.08 19.90 -0.39
C LEU A 219 8.62 18.60 -0.98
N ALA A 220 9.94 18.42 -1.03
CA ALA A 220 10.55 17.24 -1.66
C ALA A 220 10.13 15.94 -0.96
N LEU A 221 10.00 15.96 0.37
CA LEU A 221 9.48 14.83 1.14
C LEU A 221 8.00 14.57 0.83
N GLU A 222 7.18 15.61 0.74
CA GLU A 222 5.76 15.47 0.40
C GLU A 222 5.53 15.02 -1.05
N GLU A 223 6.30 15.54 -2.01
CA GLU A 223 6.31 15.08 -3.40
C GLU A 223 6.68 13.58 -3.47
N THR A 224 7.69 13.15 -2.69
CA THR A 224 8.08 11.73 -2.60
C THR A 224 6.93 10.88 -2.06
N ARG A 225 6.25 11.34 -1.00
CA ARG A 225 5.11 10.64 -0.41
C ARG A 225 3.96 10.49 -1.40
N VAL A 226 3.53 11.58 -2.06
CA VAL A 226 2.42 11.53 -3.01
C VAL A 226 2.78 10.71 -4.25
N MET A 227 4.03 10.75 -4.73
CA MET A 227 4.47 9.87 -5.82
C MET A 227 4.41 8.39 -5.43
N LEU A 228 4.81 8.02 -4.21
CA LEU A 228 4.65 6.65 -3.72
C LEU A 228 3.17 6.24 -3.68
N GLU A 229 2.28 7.11 -3.20
CA GLU A 229 0.84 6.84 -3.21
C GLU A 229 0.31 6.67 -4.65
N CYS A 230 0.72 7.51 -5.61
CA CYS A 230 0.38 7.34 -7.03
C CYS A 230 0.90 6.01 -7.59
N VAL A 231 2.16 5.66 -7.33
CA VAL A 231 2.74 4.40 -7.82
C VAL A 231 2.04 3.18 -7.21
N PHE A 232 1.69 3.24 -5.92
CA PHE A 232 0.89 2.22 -5.27
C PHE A 232 -0.45 2.03 -5.96
N LEU A 233 -1.23 3.12 -6.10
CA LEU A 233 -2.56 3.05 -6.71
C LEU A 233 -2.52 2.60 -8.17
N MET A 234 -1.47 2.99 -8.90
CA MET A 234 -1.27 2.59 -10.29
C MET A 234 -1.07 1.07 -10.42
N TYR A 235 -0.32 0.44 -9.52
CA TYR A 235 -0.12 -1.03 -9.55
C TYR A 235 -1.23 -1.82 -8.89
N TYR A 236 -1.90 -1.23 -7.90
CA TYR A 236 -3.13 -1.79 -7.32
C TYR A 236 -4.27 -1.82 -8.36
N ASP A 237 -4.26 -0.88 -9.30
CA ASP A 237 -5.21 -0.84 -10.40
C ASP A 237 -4.96 -1.99 -11.41
N ARG A 238 -6.04 -2.67 -11.81
CA ARG A 238 -5.97 -3.83 -12.71
C ARG A 238 -5.41 -3.53 -14.11
N ARG A 239 -5.41 -2.26 -14.54
CA ARG A 239 -4.95 -1.86 -15.89
C ARG A 239 -3.44 -1.88 -16.04
N THR A 240 -2.67 -1.81 -14.95
CA THR A 240 -1.22 -1.75 -14.99
C THR A 240 -0.63 -2.88 -14.17
N LYS A 241 0.26 -3.67 -14.79
CA LYS A 241 1.02 -4.70 -14.08
C LYS A 241 2.50 -4.36 -14.12
N CYS A 242 3.16 -4.50 -12.99
CA CYS A 242 4.58 -4.17 -12.87
C CYS A 242 5.43 -5.17 -13.68
N SER A 243 6.35 -4.65 -14.49
CA SER A 243 7.35 -5.47 -15.17
C SER A 243 8.49 -5.84 -14.22
N SER A 244 9.21 -6.94 -14.49
CA SER A 244 10.39 -7.33 -13.69
C SER A 244 11.48 -6.26 -13.69
N ALA A 245 11.70 -5.60 -14.83
CA ALA A 245 12.66 -4.51 -14.96
C ALA A 245 12.25 -3.30 -14.11
N THR A 246 10.96 -2.96 -14.11
CA THR A 246 10.43 -1.88 -13.26
C THR A 246 10.52 -2.24 -11.79
N PHE A 247 10.15 -3.47 -11.41
CA PHE A 247 10.28 -3.99 -10.04
C PHE A 247 11.73 -3.89 -9.55
N ALA A 248 12.69 -4.40 -10.33
CA ALA A 248 14.10 -4.37 -9.98
C ALA A 248 14.63 -2.93 -9.83
N ARG A 249 14.17 -2.01 -10.67
CA ARG A 249 14.53 -0.59 -10.59
C ARG A 249 13.99 0.05 -9.32
N LEU A 250 12.72 -0.17 -8.99
CA LEU A 250 12.08 0.28 -7.75
C LEU A 250 12.78 -0.31 -6.53
N ALA A 251 13.01 -1.63 -6.49
CA ALA A 251 13.66 -2.31 -5.38
C ALA A 251 15.05 -1.72 -5.08
N ARG A 252 15.89 -1.50 -6.10
CA ARG A 252 17.21 -0.88 -5.92
C ARG A 252 17.12 0.57 -5.42
N ALA A 253 16.18 1.35 -5.95
CA ALA A 253 15.99 2.73 -5.49
C ALA A 253 15.45 2.80 -4.06
N PHE A 254 14.54 1.90 -3.70
CA PHE A 254 13.91 1.85 -2.38
C PHE A 254 14.89 1.38 -1.30
N GLU A 255 15.71 0.36 -1.60
CA GLU A 255 16.82 -0.10 -0.74
C GLU A 255 17.80 1.03 -0.46
N ARG A 256 18.28 1.72 -1.52
CA ARG A 256 19.23 2.82 -1.36
C ARG A 256 18.62 4.08 -0.74
N GLY A 257 17.31 4.23 -0.86
CA GLY A 257 16.51 5.32 -0.31
C GLY A 257 15.84 4.92 1.00
N ALA A 258 14.51 5.01 1.04
CA ALA A 258 13.71 4.97 2.28
C ALA A 258 13.81 3.67 3.12
N LEU A 259 14.14 2.53 2.50
CA LEU A 259 14.33 1.28 3.23
C LEU A 259 15.69 1.25 3.95
N GLY A 260 16.77 1.67 3.28
CA GLY A 260 18.12 1.65 3.85
C GLY A 260 18.50 2.88 4.67
N CYS A 261 17.95 4.06 4.36
CA CYS A 261 18.27 5.30 5.07
C CYS A 261 17.12 6.34 5.01
N ALA A 262 17.28 7.45 5.72
CA ALA A 262 16.38 8.59 5.55
C ALA A 262 16.68 9.29 4.21
N PRO A 263 15.66 9.72 3.43
CA PRO A 263 15.88 10.45 2.19
C PRO A 263 16.78 11.69 2.38
N ALA A 264 17.53 12.07 1.35
CA ALA A 264 18.46 13.20 1.42
C ALA A 264 17.78 14.51 1.90
N ALA A 265 16.55 14.77 1.44
CA ALA A 265 15.75 15.91 1.86
C ALA A 265 15.46 15.94 3.38
N ALA A 266 15.32 14.79 4.03
CA ALA A 266 15.11 14.70 5.48
C ALA A 266 16.35 15.17 6.26
N ALA A 267 17.55 14.79 5.82
CA ALA A 267 18.79 15.26 6.44
C ALA A 267 18.96 16.78 6.28
N GLU A 268 18.62 17.31 5.10
CA GLU A 268 18.62 18.75 4.86
C GLU A 268 17.62 19.49 5.76
N LEU A 269 16.38 18.98 5.89
CA LEU A 269 15.35 19.57 6.74
C LEU A 269 15.83 19.76 8.19
N VAL A 270 16.40 18.71 8.81
CA VAL A 270 16.94 18.80 10.17
C VAL A 270 18.04 19.83 10.28
N ARG A 271 18.98 19.84 9.32
CA ARG A 271 20.11 20.77 9.30
C ARG A 271 19.65 22.22 9.23
N PHE A 272 18.68 22.53 8.38
CA PHE A 272 18.18 23.90 8.20
C PHE A 272 17.26 24.34 9.33
N ALA A 273 16.44 23.43 9.88
CA ALA A 273 15.65 23.71 11.08
C ALA A 273 16.54 24.04 12.29
N GLN A 274 17.70 23.37 12.42
CA GLN A 274 18.68 23.71 13.45
C GLN A 274 19.26 25.12 13.28
N GLN A 275 19.53 25.55 12.05
CA GLN A 275 20.05 26.89 11.76
C GLN A 275 19.04 27.99 12.13
N MET A 276 17.74 27.74 11.93
CA MET A 276 16.69 28.74 12.22
C MET A 276 16.21 28.74 13.67
N GLY A 277 16.08 27.56 14.28
CA GLY A 277 15.45 27.37 15.60
C GLY A 277 16.37 26.77 16.68
N GLY A 278 17.67 26.67 16.43
CA GLY A 278 18.63 26.05 17.34
C GLY A 278 18.30 24.58 17.63
N THR A 279 18.59 24.12 18.84
CA THR A 279 18.33 22.74 19.29
C THR A 279 16.84 22.40 19.32
N SER A 280 15.98 23.36 19.63
CA SER A 280 14.52 23.18 19.63
C SER A 280 13.99 22.93 18.22
N GLY A 281 14.43 23.73 17.24
CA GLY A 281 14.09 23.54 15.82
C GLY A 281 14.56 22.18 15.29
N ALA A 282 15.77 21.76 15.65
CA ALA A 282 16.30 20.44 15.28
C ALA A 282 15.45 19.29 15.85
N SER A 283 15.09 19.37 17.13
CA SER A 283 14.28 18.33 17.80
C SER A 283 12.91 18.15 17.14
N LEU A 284 12.23 19.25 16.81
CA LEU A 284 10.95 19.20 16.10
C LEU A 284 11.11 18.63 14.68
N ALA A 285 12.16 19.01 13.96
CA ALA A 285 12.41 18.46 12.63
C ALA A 285 12.74 16.95 12.67
N ILE A 286 13.49 16.48 13.67
CA ILE A 286 13.80 15.07 13.85
C ILE A 286 12.53 14.24 14.06
N SER A 287 11.59 14.71 14.89
CA SER A 287 10.34 13.99 15.13
C SER A 287 9.50 13.90 13.86
N THR A 288 9.37 14.99 13.10
CA THR A 288 8.69 15.02 11.79
C THR A 288 9.36 14.07 10.80
N VAL A 289 10.67 14.18 10.63
CA VAL A 289 11.44 13.33 9.70
C VAL A 289 11.31 11.85 10.03
N ARG A 290 11.27 11.48 11.32
CA ARG A 290 11.09 10.08 11.73
C ARG A 290 9.74 9.55 11.26
N VAL A 291 8.65 10.27 11.54
CA VAL A 291 7.29 9.87 11.13
C VAL A 291 7.20 9.79 9.60
N THR A 292 7.69 10.79 8.89
CA THR A 292 7.70 10.79 7.42
C THR A 292 8.51 9.61 6.87
N SER A 293 9.71 9.35 7.40
CA SER A 293 10.55 8.24 6.94
C SER A 293 9.90 6.88 7.20
N GLU A 294 9.22 6.71 8.34
CA GLU A 294 8.41 5.52 8.63
C GLU A 294 7.26 5.36 7.61
N SER A 295 6.55 6.44 7.27
CA SER A 295 5.51 6.40 6.23
C SER A 295 6.06 6.05 4.85
N LEU A 296 7.17 6.65 4.43
CA LEU A 296 7.80 6.36 3.14
C LEU A 296 8.27 4.90 3.06
N ARG A 297 8.86 4.38 4.15
CA ARG A 297 9.24 2.97 4.26
C ARG A 297 8.04 2.04 4.12
N ALA A 298 6.93 2.35 4.79
CA ALA A 298 5.71 1.57 4.70
C ALA A 298 5.18 1.49 3.27
N LEU A 299 5.09 2.63 2.59
CA LEU A 299 4.65 2.70 1.20
C LEU A 299 5.59 1.94 0.25
N CYS A 300 6.92 2.08 0.42
CA CYS A 300 7.90 1.35 -0.37
C CYS A 300 7.72 -0.17 -0.25
N ALA A 301 7.51 -0.67 0.97
CA ALA A 301 7.28 -2.10 1.20
C ALA A 301 5.98 -2.57 0.53
N VAL A 302 4.87 -1.86 0.75
CA VAL A 302 3.55 -2.24 0.19
C VAL A 302 3.56 -2.20 -1.34
N ILE A 303 4.20 -1.20 -1.96
CA ILE A 303 4.34 -1.12 -3.42
C ILE A 303 5.09 -2.34 -3.98
N LEU A 304 6.19 -2.76 -3.35
CA LEU A 304 6.94 -3.91 -3.81
C LEU A 304 6.18 -5.23 -3.58
N VAL A 305 5.40 -5.33 -2.50
CA VAL A 305 4.51 -6.49 -2.28
C VAL A 305 3.43 -6.55 -3.36
N GLU A 306 2.78 -5.42 -3.67
CA GLU A 306 1.76 -5.34 -4.73
C GLU A 306 2.35 -5.65 -6.12
N ALA A 307 3.54 -5.11 -6.41
CA ALA A 307 4.22 -5.34 -7.68
C ALA A 307 4.60 -6.81 -7.95
N LEU A 308 4.66 -7.66 -6.92
CA LEU A 308 4.84 -9.10 -7.07
C LEU A 308 3.57 -9.83 -7.51
N ASP A 309 2.40 -9.19 -7.40
CA ASP A 309 1.08 -9.69 -7.84
C ASP A 309 0.73 -11.09 -7.28
N LEU A 310 0.85 -11.24 -5.96
CA LEU A 310 0.59 -12.53 -5.29
C LEU A 310 -0.83 -13.05 -5.52
N GLU A 311 -1.82 -12.15 -5.61
CA GLU A 311 -3.21 -12.51 -5.95
C GLU A 311 -3.28 -13.15 -7.35
N GLY A 312 -2.65 -12.52 -8.35
CA GLY A 312 -2.54 -13.09 -9.69
C GLY A 312 -1.79 -14.42 -9.73
N ALA A 313 -0.79 -14.62 -8.87
CA ALA A 313 -0.07 -15.88 -8.74
C ALA A 313 -0.97 -17.01 -8.18
N VAL A 314 -1.74 -16.73 -7.12
CA VAL A 314 -2.68 -17.70 -6.52
C VAL A 314 -3.83 -18.03 -7.47
N ASP A 315 -4.44 -17.03 -8.11
CA ASP A 315 -5.54 -17.21 -9.07
C ASP A 315 -5.14 -18.14 -10.22
N ARG A 316 -3.89 -18.05 -10.67
CA ARG A 316 -3.36 -18.91 -11.72
C ARG A 316 -3.22 -20.36 -11.29
N ILE A 317 -2.81 -20.62 -10.04
CA ILE A 317 -2.73 -21.98 -9.49
C ILE A 317 -4.14 -22.58 -9.41
N GLN A 318 -5.12 -21.80 -9.00
CA GLN A 318 -6.51 -22.26 -8.87
C GLN A 318 -7.18 -22.46 -10.24
N ASN A 319 -6.85 -21.62 -11.23
CA ASN A 319 -7.50 -21.61 -12.55
C ASN A 319 -6.49 -21.67 -13.73
N PRO A 320 -5.74 -22.77 -13.88
CA PRO A 320 -4.64 -22.87 -14.86
C PRO A 320 -5.09 -22.78 -16.32
N SER A 321 -6.35 -23.08 -16.63
CA SER A 321 -6.92 -23.07 -17.99
C SER A 321 -7.57 -21.74 -18.39
N ALA A 322 -7.74 -20.78 -17.47
CA ALA A 322 -8.51 -19.56 -17.69
C ALA A 322 -7.68 -18.38 -18.21
N PHE A 323 -6.34 -18.49 -18.21
CA PHE A 323 -5.45 -17.37 -18.51
C PHE A 323 -4.54 -17.68 -19.70
N GLU A 324 -4.71 -16.93 -20.80
CA GLU A 324 -3.83 -16.98 -21.97
C GLU A 324 -2.53 -16.18 -21.76
N GLU A 325 -2.55 -15.14 -20.92
CA GLU A 325 -1.37 -14.32 -20.63
C GLU A 325 -0.57 -14.84 -19.43
N ALA A 326 0.75 -14.92 -19.59
CA ALA A 326 1.65 -15.35 -18.52
C ALA A 326 1.85 -14.24 -17.48
N HIS A 327 1.64 -14.56 -16.21
CA HIS A 327 1.99 -13.71 -15.06
C HIS A 327 3.41 -13.14 -15.22
N ALA A 328 3.54 -11.81 -15.19
CA ALA A 328 4.76 -11.10 -15.57
C ALA A 328 5.98 -11.54 -14.73
N MET A 329 5.79 -11.73 -13.42
CA MET A 329 6.87 -12.09 -12.49
C MET A 329 7.20 -13.58 -12.42
N LEU A 330 6.38 -14.48 -13.00
CA LEU A 330 6.61 -15.94 -12.90
C LEU A 330 7.44 -16.50 -14.06
N LYS A 331 7.97 -15.65 -14.94
CA LYS A 331 8.91 -16.06 -15.99
C LYS A 331 10.31 -16.20 -15.41
N GLU A 332 11.11 -17.12 -15.94
CA GLU A 332 12.45 -17.41 -15.40
C GLU A 332 13.38 -16.18 -15.43
N ASP A 333 13.38 -15.43 -16.52
CA ASP A 333 14.12 -14.18 -16.68
C ASP A 333 13.67 -13.11 -15.67
N ALA A 334 12.35 -12.97 -15.49
CA ALA A 334 11.76 -12.06 -14.51
C ALA A 334 12.15 -12.42 -13.06
N LEU A 335 12.13 -13.71 -12.71
CA LEU A 335 12.51 -14.20 -11.39
C LEU A 335 14.00 -13.93 -11.11
N LEU A 336 14.88 -14.19 -12.09
CA LEU A 336 16.32 -13.92 -11.95
C LEU A 336 16.61 -12.42 -11.79
N GLU A 337 15.93 -11.57 -12.55
CA GLU A 337 16.08 -10.12 -12.46
C GLU A 337 15.64 -9.58 -11.10
N ALA A 338 14.48 -10.04 -10.60
CA ALA A 338 13.98 -9.69 -9.27
C ALA A 338 14.92 -10.21 -8.17
N ALA A 339 15.39 -11.45 -8.27
CA ALA A 339 16.31 -12.03 -7.29
C ALA A 339 17.63 -11.25 -7.20
N GLU A 340 18.18 -10.80 -8.32
CA GLU A 340 19.40 -10.00 -8.34
C GLU A 340 19.18 -8.60 -7.72
N ALA A 341 17.97 -8.04 -7.79
CA ALA A 341 17.64 -6.79 -7.12
C ALA A 341 17.53 -6.95 -5.59
N LEU A 342 17.08 -8.11 -5.10
CA LEU A 342 16.86 -8.40 -3.67
C LEU A 342 18.06 -9.09 -2.99
N LYS A 343 19.10 -9.44 -3.75
CA LYS A 343 20.22 -10.28 -3.29
C LYS A 343 20.95 -9.72 -2.06
N SER A 344 21.18 -8.41 -2.01
CA SER A 344 21.91 -7.73 -0.92
C SER A 344 21.08 -7.41 0.31
N TRP A 345 19.76 -7.59 0.24
CA TRP A 345 18.87 -7.11 1.29
C TRP A 345 19.09 -7.83 2.63
N PRO A 346 19.17 -7.11 3.76
CA PRO A 346 19.27 -7.76 5.05
C PRO A 346 17.95 -8.46 5.42
N SER A 347 18.05 -9.55 6.17
CA SER A 347 16.88 -10.24 6.74
C SER A 347 16.42 -9.58 8.04
N ASP A 348 15.95 -8.34 7.95
CA ASP A 348 15.49 -7.53 9.08
C ASP A 348 14.01 -7.16 9.00
N ALA A 349 13.50 -6.46 10.03
CA ALA A 349 12.10 -6.03 10.08
C ALA A 349 11.72 -5.00 9.01
N THR A 350 12.68 -4.29 8.41
CA THR A 350 12.42 -3.25 7.40
C THR A 350 12.21 -3.85 6.01
N HIS A 351 13.03 -4.84 5.65
CA HIS A 351 13.01 -5.52 4.36
C HIS A 351 12.14 -6.78 4.38
N GLY A 352 11.86 -7.29 5.58
CA GLY A 352 11.13 -8.52 5.85
C GLY A 352 9.84 -8.72 5.09
N PRO A 353 8.90 -7.75 5.05
CA PRO A 353 7.61 -7.96 4.37
C PRO A 353 7.77 -8.25 2.88
N VAL A 354 8.74 -7.61 2.22
CA VAL A 354 9.06 -7.84 0.81
C VAL A 354 9.78 -9.17 0.62
N LEU A 355 10.71 -9.53 1.51
CA LEU A 355 11.38 -10.84 1.47
C LEU A 355 10.41 -12.00 1.70
N LEU A 356 9.42 -11.82 2.60
CA LEU A 356 8.33 -12.77 2.82
C LEU A 356 7.44 -12.89 1.58
N ALA A 357 7.08 -11.77 0.96
CA ALA A 357 6.32 -11.78 -0.29
C ALA A 357 7.08 -12.46 -1.44
N TRP A 358 8.38 -12.21 -1.55
CA TRP A 358 9.25 -12.86 -2.52
C TRP A 358 9.32 -14.39 -2.30
N ALA A 359 9.55 -14.83 -1.05
CA ALA A 359 9.55 -16.24 -0.71
C ALA A 359 8.19 -16.90 -1.00
N THR A 360 7.10 -16.18 -0.74
CA THR A 360 5.73 -16.63 -1.05
C THR A 360 5.53 -16.80 -2.55
N LEU A 361 5.93 -15.82 -3.37
CA LEU A 361 5.84 -15.91 -4.83
C LEU A 361 6.64 -17.12 -5.36
N LEU A 362 7.86 -17.34 -4.88
CA LEU A 362 8.68 -18.48 -5.30
C LEU A 362 8.07 -19.82 -4.91
N ALA A 363 7.46 -19.93 -3.73
CA ALA A 363 6.79 -21.14 -3.29
C ALA A 363 5.48 -21.42 -4.08
N LEU A 364 4.81 -20.38 -4.56
CA LEU A 364 3.65 -20.47 -5.45
C LEU A 364 4.02 -20.66 -6.93
N ALA A 365 5.24 -20.30 -7.32
CA ALA A 365 5.68 -20.45 -8.69
C ALA A 365 5.59 -21.94 -9.09
N PRO A 366 4.98 -22.27 -10.26
CA PRO A 366 4.99 -23.63 -10.73
C PRO A 366 6.44 -24.05 -10.82
N ILE A 367 6.84 -25.04 -10.02
CA ILE A 367 8.21 -25.57 -9.98
C ILE A 367 8.62 -25.71 -11.44
N CYS A 368 9.68 -25.00 -11.86
CA CYS A 368 10.29 -25.15 -13.17
C CYS A 368 10.85 -26.57 -13.25
N SER A 369 9.95 -27.54 -13.35
CA SER A 369 10.22 -28.94 -13.56
C SER A 369 10.67 -28.95 -15.00
N SER A 370 11.99 -29.02 -15.19
CA SER A 370 12.63 -29.26 -16.47
C SER A 370 11.72 -30.15 -17.32
N ALA A 371 11.19 -29.59 -18.40
CA ALA A 371 10.30 -30.27 -19.32
C ALA A 371 10.98 -31.43 -20.07
N ASN A 372 12.19 -31.84 -19.67
CA ASN A 372 12.99 -32.88 -20.31
C ASN A 372 13.74 -33.73 -19.27
N GLY A 373 13.04 -34.55 -18.46
CA GLY A 373 13.52 -35.85 -17.96
C GLY A 373 14.91 -35.99 -17.32
N THR A 374 15.64 -34.92 -17.02
CA THR A 374 16.94 -34.93 -16.34
C THR A 374 16.74 -34.56 -14.88
N PRO A 375 17.31 -35.33 -13.94
CA PRO A 375 17.25 -34.99 -12.52
C PRO A 375 18.02 -33.68 -12.30
N ALA A 376 17.35 -32.73 -11.62
CA ALA A 376 17.92 -31.57 -10.93
C ALA A 376 19.16 -30.92 -11.60
N ASN A 377 18.93 -30.09 -12.62
CA ASN A 377 19.63 -28.81 -12.57
C ASN A 377 18.94 -28.05 -11.43
N ALA A 378 19.58 -28.00 -10.26
CA ALA A 378 19.10 -27.22 -9.14
C ALA A 378 18.80 -25.80 -9.66
N LEU A 379 17.59 -25.31 -9.39
CA LEU A 379 17.27 -23.89 -9.57
C LEU A 379 18.43 -23.08 -8.99
N PRO A 380 18.88 -22.00 -9.66
CA PRO A 380 19.87 -21.11 -9.06
C PRO A 380 19.45 -20.78 -7.63
N GLU A 381 20.37 -20.83 -6.67
CA GLU A 381 20.09 -20.60 -5.24
C GLU A 381 19.30 -19.31 -5.00
N SER A 382 19.48 -18.31 -5.87
CA SER A 382 18.78 -17.03 -5.86
C SER A 382 17.26 -17.12 -6.07
N ILE A 383 16.76 -18.18 -6.71
CA ILE A 383 15.34 -18.42 -6.99
C ILE A 383 14.86 -19.76 -6.40
N ASP A 384 15.63 -20.37 -5.50
CA ASP A 384 15.21 -21.57 -4.77
C ASP A 384 14.16 -21.19 -3.70
N PRO A 385 12.92 -21.72 -3.76
CA PRO A 385 11.89 -21.44 -2.77
C PRO A 385 12.31 -21.80 -1.35
N ALA A 386 13.07 -22.88 -1.16
CA ALA A 386 13.51 -23.31 0.17
C ALA A 386 14.54 -22.34 0.76
N ALA A 387 15.52 -21.90 -0.04
CA ALA A 387 16.50 -20.88 0.37
C ALA A 387 15.82 -19.53 0.68
N ALA A 388 14.85 -19.11 -0.13
CA ALA A 388 14.10 -17.87 0.10
C ALA A 388 13.26 -17.93 1.38
N ALA A 389 12.56 -19.04 1.62
CA ALA A 389 11.78 -19.26 2.84
C ALA A 389 12.69 -19.30 4.08
N ALA A 390 13.82 -20.00 4.00
CA ALA A 390 14.82 -20.03 5.07
C ALA A 390 15.37 -18.63 5.36
N ARG A 391 15.64 -17.82 4.33
CA ARG A 391 16.08 -16.43 4.49
C ARG A 391 15.01 -15.57 5.17
N ALA A 392 13.73 -15.70 4.79
CA ALA A 392 12.64 -14.97 5.45
C ALA A 392 12.44 -15.40 6.92
N ALA A 393 12.70 -16.68 7.24
CA ALA A 393 12.52 -17.23 8.58
C ALA A 393 13.74 -17.08 9.52
N ALA A 394 14.95 -16.94 9.00
CA ALA A 394 16.20 -16.97 9.77
C ALA A 394 16.52 -15.68 10.55
N GLY A 395 15.78 -14.59 10.32
CA GLY A 395 15.94 -13.31 11.03
C GLY A 395 14.61 -12.68 11.41
N ASP A 396 14.57 -11.35 11.47
CA ASP A 396 13.34 -10.61 11.81
C ASP A 396 12.39 -10.45 10.61
N ALA A 397 12.66 -11.13 9.49
CA ALA A 397 11.98 -10.97 8.20
C ALA A 397 10.65 -11.76 8.05
N GLY A 398 10.27 -12.56 9.05
CA GLY A 398 9.03 -13.35 9.04
C GLY A 398 7.77 -12.52 9.35
N TYR A 399 6.71 -13.18 9.84
CA TYR A 399 5.44 -12.52 10.20
C TYR A 399 5.60 -11.37 11.23
N GLY A 400 6.64 -11.39 12.06
CA GLY A 400 6.98 -10.28 12.97
C GLY A 400 7.33 -8.97 12.25
N SER A 401 7.97 -9.05 11.07
CA SER A 401 8.20 -7.86 10.22
C SER A 401 6.89 -7.31 9.66
N LEU A 402 5.98 -8.20 9.23
CA LEU A 402 4.67 -7.82 8.72
C LEU A 402 3.84 -7.13 9.80
N LEU A 403 3.85 -7.65 11.03
CA LEU A 403 3.24 -7.01 12.19
C LEU A 403 3.87 -5.64 12.48
N SER A 404 5.19 -5.53 12.41
CA SER A 404 5.91 -4.27 12.62
C SER A 404 5.55 -3.22 11.58
N LEU A 405 5.41 -3.63 10.31
CA LEU A 405 4.94 -2.81 9.20
C LEU A 405 3.51 -2.31 9.45
N LEU A 406 2.57 -3.21 9.77
CA LEU A 406 1.16 -2.88 10.02
C LEU A 406 0.98 -1.87 11.17
N ARG A 407 1.87 -1.89 12.16
CA ARG A 407 1.88 -0.95 13.29
C ARG A 407 2.44 0.43 12.96
N LEU A 408 2.94 0.67 11.75
CA LEU A 408 3.41 2.00 11.35
C LEU A 408 2.22 2.97 11.17
N PRO A 409 2.37 4.26 11.53
CA PRO A 409 1.26 5.22 11.51
C PRO A 409 0.52 5.31 10.17
N GLN A 410 1.24 5.17 9.05
CA GLN A 410 0.68 5.21 7.69
C GLN A 410 -0.35 4.10 7.42
N LEU A 411 -0.22 2.96 8.12
CA LEU A 411 -1.06 1.77 7.93
C LEU A 411 -2.08 1.60 9.06
N LYS A 412 -2.03 2.41 10.12
CA LYS A 412 -3.07 2.40 11.15
C LYS A 412 -4.40 2.89 10.58
N GLY A 413 -5.51 2.26 10.97
CA GLY A 413 -6.84 2.41 10.36
C GLY A 413 -7.49 3.81 10.42
N VAL A 414 -6.79 4.83 10.93
CA VAL A 414 -7.24 6.23 10.93
C VAL A 414 -7.07 6.89 9.54
N GLY A 415 -6.31 6.26 8.62
CA GLY A 415 -5.96 6.83 7.30
C GLY A 415 -7.02 6.79 6.20
N GLY A 416 -8.28 6.42 6.50
CA GLY A 416 -9.35 6.34 5.50
C GLY A 416 -9.11 5.28 4.42
N MET A 417 -9.63 5.50 3.21
CA MET A 417 -9.58 4.53 2.09
C MET A 417 -8.16 4.07 1.75
N ASN A 418 -7.16 4.97 1.78
CA ASN A 418 -5.77 4.60 1.49
C ASN A 418 -5.24 3.51 2.42
N ALA A 419 -5.54 3.60 3.72
CA ALA A 419 -5.14 2.57 4.68
C ALA A 419 -5.81 1.22 4.40
N THR A 420 -7.09 1.23 3.98
CA THR A 420 -7.82 0.03 3.58
C THR A 420 -7.17 -0.66 2.39
N LEU A 421 -6.82 0.10 1.35
CA LEU A 421 -6.17 -0.45 0.15
C LEU A 421 -4.80 -1.06 0.48
N HIS A 422 -3.95 -0.37 1.24
CA HIS A 422 -2.65 -0.92 1.65
C HIS A 422 -2.80 -2.21 2.47
N LYS A 423 -3.75 -2.22 3.42
CA LYS A 423 -4.02 -3.41 4.25
C LYS A 423 -4.62 -4.56 3.44
N SER A 424 -5.37 -4.28 2.37
CA SER A 424 -5.85 -5.29 1.42
C SER A 424 -4.69 -6.05 0.78
N VAL A 425 -3.67 -5.33 0.29
CA VAL A 425 -2.44 -5.94 -0.27
C VAL A 425 -1.73 -6.81 0.76
N LEU A 426 -1.59 -6.31 2.00
CA LEU A 426 -0.95 -7.06 3.07
C LEU A 426 -1.79 -8.27 3.53
N LYS A 427 -3.11 -8.22 3.35
CA LYS A 427 -4.00 -9.38 3.59
C LYS A 427 -3.78 -10.44 2.53
N ASN A 428 -3.65 -10.02 1.27
CA ASN A 428 -3.32 -10.93 0.17
C ASN A 428 -1.95 -11.58 0.40
N LEU A 429 -0.96 -10.84 0.91
CA LEU A 429 0.32 -11.40 1.34
C LEU A 429 0.15 -12.45 2.45
N LEU A 430 -0.57 -12.12 3.53
CA LEU A 430 -0.82 -13.07 4.63
C LEU A 430 -1.50 -14.33 4.09
N THR A 431 -2.58 -14.17 3.33
CA THR A 431 -3.38 -15.28 2.79
C THR A 431 -2.57 -16.16 1.83
N SER A 432 -1.82 -15.55 0.92
CA SER A 432 -0.96 -16.25 -0.03
C SER A 432 0.18 -16.99 0.69
N SER A 433 0.79 -16.39 1.72
CA SER A 433 1.86 -17.03 2.49
C SER A 433 1.38 -18.22 3.31
N LEU A 434 0.16 -18.16 3.87
CA LEU A 434 -0.46 -19.30 4.55
C LEU A 434 -0.67 -20.48 3.59
N ALA A 435 -1.07 -20.21 2.35
CA ALA A 435 -1.20 -21.24 1.31
C ALA A 435 0.17 -21.80 0.87
N ALA A 436 1.15 -20.92 0.69
CA ALA A 436 2.45 -21.27 0.11
C ALA A 436 3.32 -22.13 1.04
N PHE A 437 3.28 -21.89 2.35
CA PHE A 437 4.17 -22.56 3.32
C PHE A 437 3.52 -23.72 4.07
N ASP A 438 2.32 -24.15 3.67
CA ASP A 438 1.56 -25.21 4.35
C ASP A 438 1.53 -25.01 5.87
N VAL A 439 1.26 -23.76 6.29
CA VAL A 439 1.14 -23.36 7.71
C VAL A 439 -0.04 -24.08 8.39
N LEU A 440 -0.84 -24.79 7.60
CA LEU A 440 -1.97 -25.61 7.99
C LEU A 440 -1.56 -27.09 7.95
N PRO A 441 -1.97 -27.91 8.92
CA PRO A 441 -3.05 -27.66 9.87
C PRO A 441 -2.58 -27.00 11.18
N VAL A 442 -3.41 -26.06 11.68
CA VAL A 442 -3.14 -25.20 12.85
C VAL A 442 -2.74 -25.95 14.12
N HIS A 443 -3.17 -27.20 14.30
CA HIS A 443 -2.80 -28.03 15.46
C HIS A 443 -1.31 -28.40 15.51
N LYS A 444 -0.56 -28.24 14.40
CA LYS A 444 0.89 -28.45 14.37
C LYS A 444 1.70 -27.20 14.75
N LEU A 445 1.06 -26.03 14.76
CA LEU A 445 1.73 -24.78 15.09
C LEU A 445 2.00 -24.69 16.59
N ARG A 446 3.16 -24.14 16.93
CA ARG A 446 3.46 -23.76 18.32
C ARG A 446 2.54 -22.62 18.75
N VAL A 447 2.34 -22.49 20.06
CA VAL A 447 1.47 -21.45 20.62
C VAL A 447 1.95 -20.06 20.22
N GLU A 448 3.26 -19.82 20.18
CA GLU A 448 3.85 -18.54 19.81
C GLU A 448 3.68 -18.23 18.31
N GLU A 449 3.74 -19.25 17.46
CA GLU A 449 3.56 -19.12 16.00
C GLU A 449 2.13 -18.76 15.68
N LEU A 450 1.16 -19.47 16.27
CA LEU A 450 -0.25 -19.15 16.11
C LEU A 450 -0.58 -17.77 16.70
N ALA A 451 -0.03 -17.42 17.86
CA ALA A 451 -0.22 -16.10 18.44
C ALA A 451 0.30 -14.99 17.52
N SER A 452 1.45 -15.19 16.88
CA SER A 452 2.02 -14.21 15.93
C SER A 452 1.14 -14.01 14.69
N LEU A 453 0.57 -15.09 14.14
CA LEU A 453 -0.37 -15.00 13.02
C LEU A 453 -1.66 -14.27 13.41
N LEU A 454 -2.17 -14.53 14.62
CA LEU A 454 -3.34 -13.84 15.14
C LEU A 454 -3.07 -12.36 15.45
N ASP A 455 -1.88 -12.01 15.94
CA ASP A 455 -1.46 -10.62 16.12
C ASP A 455 -1.44 -9.86 14.78
N VAL A 456 -0.94 -10.49 13.71
CA VAL A 456 -0.97 -9.93 12.36
C VAL A 456 -2.42 -9.75 11.90
N LEU A 457 -3.27 -10.77 12.05
CA LEU A 457 -4.67 -10.71 11.66
C LEU A 457 -5.42 -9.58 12.38
N GLU A 458 -5.26 -9.47 13.71
CA GLU A 458 -5.85 -8.42 14.53
C GLU A 458 -5.44 -7.02 14.08
N GLU A 459 -4.14 -6.78 13.88
CA GLU A 459 -3.67 -5.47 13.43
C GLU A 459 -4.14 -5.16 12.00
N LEU A 460 -4.22 -6.18 11.14
CA LEU A 460 -4.69 -6.04 9.77
C LEU A 460 -6.15 -5.62 9.72
N THR A 461 -7.02 -6.27 10.48
CA THR A 461 -8.47 -6.00 10.44
C THR A 461 -8.91 -4.87 11.37
N ALA A 462 -8.05 -4.42 12.30
CA ALA A 462 -8.34 -3.31 13.21
C ALA A 462 -8.80 -2.05 12.45
N SER A 463 -10.01 -1.58 12.78
CA SER A 463 -10.66 -0.43 12.16
C SER A 463 -10.86 -0.58 10.64
N GLN A 464 -11.05 -1.81 10.15
CA GLN A 464 -11.24 -2.12 8.72
C GLN A 464 -12.48 -2.99 8.47
N PRO A 465 -13.70 -2.44 8.61
CA PRO A 465 -14.93 -3.21 8.40
C PRO A 465 -15.04 -3.78 6.98
N ALA A 466 -14.57 -3.05 5.96
CA ALA A 466 -14.59 -3.50 4.57
C ALA A 466 -13.77 -4.78 4.35
N LEU A 467 -12.61 -4.91 5.00
CA LEU A 467 -11.76 -6.10 4.88
C LEU A 467 -12.39 -7.32 5.56
N CYS A 468 -13.05 -7.11 6.71
CA CYS A 468 -13.80 -8.16 7.39
C CYS A 468 -15.01 -8.62 6.56
N GLU A 469 -15.76 -7.69 5.95
CA GLU A 469 -16.85 -8.04 5.05
C GLU A 469 -16.37 -8.78 3.80
N GLN A 470 -15.24 -8.37 3.22
CA GLN A 470 -14.62 -9.07 2.10
C GLN A 470 -14.22 -10.50 2.49
N PHE A 471 -13.63 -10.69 3.67
CA PHE A 471 -13.32 -12.01 4.20
C PHE A 471 -14.58 -12.87 4.28
N TRP A 472 -15.64 -12.41 4.97
CA TRP A 472 -16.86 -13.23 5.13
C TRP A 472 -17.63 -13.45 3.82
N GLY A 473 -17.57 -12.50 2.88
CA GLY A 473 -18.13 -12.67 1.54
C GLY A 473 -17.37 -13.69 0.68
N GLY A 474 -16.06 -13.78 0.87
CA GLY A 474 -15.14 -14.67 0.15
C GLY A 474 -14.76 -15.96 0.88
N ALA A 475 -15.16 -16.14 2.14
CA ALA A 475 -14.82 -17.26 3.03
C ALA A 475 -15.49 -18.57 2.59
N ARG A 476 -15.05 -19.09 1.44
CA ARG A 476 -15.40 -20.38 0.86
C ARG A 476 -14.15 -21.25 0.81
N ALA A 477 -14.34 -22.56 0.81
CA ALA A 477 -13.24 -23.53 0.83
C ALA A 477 -12.33 -23.47 -0.42
N ASP A 478 -12.83 -22.89 -1.50
CA ASP A 478 -12.20 -22.79 -2.83
C ASP A 478 -11.89 -21.34 -3.24
N GLY A 479 -12.15 -20.35 -2.39
CA GLY A 479 -11.91 -18.94 -2.69
C GLY A 479 -10.50 -18.45 -2.32
N LEU A 480 -10.17 -17.22 -2.73
CA LEU A 480 -8.92 -16.55 -2.34
C LEU A 480 -8.74 -16.46 -0.82
N GLU A 481 -9.83 -16.33 -0.05
CA GLU A 481 -9.83 -16.27 1.41
C GLU A 481 -9.71 -17.66 2.09
N ALA A 482 -9.66 -18.76 1.32
CA ALA A 482 -9.65 -20.11 1.85
C ALA A 482 -8.53 -20.38 2.88
N PRO A 483 -7.27 -19.90 2.69
CA PRO A 483 -6.21 -20.08 3.68
C PRO A 483 -6.51 -19.38 5.02
N LEU A 484 -7.05 -18.16 5.00
CA LEU A 484 -7.49 -17.45 6.21
C LEU A 484 -8.70 -18.13 6.86
N TYR A 485 -9.63 -18.62 6.05
CA TYR A 485 -10.77 -19.39 6.56
C TYR A 485 -10.32 -20.70 7.21
N ALA A 486 -9.32 -21.38 6.64
CA ALA A 486 -8.75 -22.58 7.21
C ALA A 486 -7.97 -22.31 8.51
N LEU A 487 -7.33 -21.14 8.65
CA LEU A 487 -6.78 -20.67 9.93
C LEU A 487 -7.89 -20.55 10.99
N LEU A 488 -9.02 -19.90 10.65
CA LEU A 488 -10.17 -19.77 11.55
C LEU A 488 -10.76 -21.14 11.95
N VAL A 489 -10.91 -22.04 10.97
CA VAL A 489 -11.39 -23.42 11.20
C VAL A 489 -10.40 -24.20 12.06
N GLY A 490 -9.09 -24.04 11.87
CA GLY A 490 -8.08 -24.68 12.71
C GLY A 490 -8.09 -24.15 14.15
N CYS A 491 -8.35 -22.86 14.37
CA CYS A 491 -8.61 -22.32 15.71
C CYS A 491 -9.87 -22.92 16.33
N ARG A 492 -10.92 -23.14 15.53
CA ARG A 492 -12.16 -23.80 15.97
C ARG A 492 -11.94 -25.22 16.46
N GLU A 493 -11.07 -25.98 15.81
CA GLU A 493 -10.73 -27.37 16.20
C GLU A 493 -10.08 -27.48 17.59
N ARG A 494 -9.65 -26.35 18.17
CA ARG A 494 -9.10 -26.30 19.53
C ARG A 494 -10.13 -25.87 20.58
N HIS A 495 -11.29 -25.37 20.15
CA HIS A 495 -12.33 -24.84 21.04
C HIS A 495 -13.31 -25.94 21.52
N PRO A 496 -13.74 -25.94 22.80
CA PRO A 496 -13.42 -25.00 23.87
C PRO A 496 -12.14 -25.30 24.69
N ALA A 497 -11.46 -26.43 24.47
CA ALA A 497 -10.27 -26.81 25.24
C ALA A 497 -9.18 -25.71 25.29
N ASP A 498 -8.98 -24.99 24.19
CA ASP A 498 -8.28 -23.72 24.11
C ASP A 498 -9.15 -22.73 23.32
N ALA A 499 -9.95 -21.95 24.05
CA ALA A 499 -10.89 -21.01 23.44
C ALA A 499 -10.23 -19.73 22.93
N THR A 500 -9.05 -19.36 23.44
CA THR A 500 -8.42 -18.06 23.17
C THR A 500 -8.16 -17.83 21.67
N PRO A 501 -7.56 -18.77 20.90
CA PRO A 501 -7.30 -18.57 19.48
C PRO A 501 -8.57 -18.31 18.65
N LEU A 502 -9.65 -19.06 18.90
CA LEU A 502 -10.91 -18.89 18.18
C LEU A 502 -11.56 -17.54 18.50
N LEU A 503 -11.63 -17.17 19.78
CA LEU A 503 -12.25 -15.92 20.19
C LEU A 503 -11.47 -14.70 19.67
N ARG A 504 -10.13 -14.77 19.68
CA ARG A 504 -9.26 -13.75 19.10
C ARG A 504 -9.48 -13.60 17.60
N ALA A 505 -9.44 -14.69 16.85
CA ALA A 505 -9.67 -14.68 15.40
C ALA A 505 -11.06 -14.12 15.04
N LEU A 506 -12.12 -14.55 15.75
CA LEU A 506 -13.46 -14.05 15.50
C LEU A 506 -13.61 -12.57 15.87
N THR A 507 -12.99 -12.13 16.95
CA THR A 507 -12.99 -10.71 17.35
C THR A 507 -12.31 -9.86 16.27
N ALA A 508 -11.16 -10.32 15.77
CA ALA A 508 -10.46 -9.65 14.68
C ALA A 508 -11.32 -9.55 13.42
N LEU A 509 -12.10 -10.61 13.11
CA LEU A 509 -12.93 -10.70 11.91
C LEU A 509 -14.35 -10.13 12.11
N ALA A 510 -14.67 -9.50 13.24
CA ALA A 510 -16.00 -8.98 13.56
C ALA A 510 -16.14 -7.46 13.48
N GLU A 511 -15.15 -6.76 12.88
CA GLU A 511 -15.23 -5.30 12.71
C GLU A 511 -16.36 -4.92 11.74
N GLY A 512 -17.35 -4.16 12.22
CA GLY A 512 -18.52 -3.74 11.43
C GLY A 512 -19.75 -4.62 11.61
N PRO A 513 -20.97 -4.10 11.35
CA PRO A 513 -22.22 -4.78 11.70
C PRO A 513 -22.40 -6.11 10.97
N ARG A 514 -22.14 -6.15 9.66
CA ARG A 514 -22.32 -7.38 8.85
C ARG A 514 -21.29 -8.45 9.20
N ALA A 515 -20.03 -8.05 9.41
CA ALA A 515 -18.98 -8.98 9.82
C ALA A 515 -19.24 -9.57 11.21
N ALA A 516 -19.74 -8.76 12.16
CA ALA A 516 -20.15 -9.23 13.47
C ALA A 516 -21.30 -10.26 13.41
N GLU A 517 -22.29 -10.04 12.54
CA GLU A 517 -23.36 -11.01 12.29
C GLU A 517 -22.81 -12.34 11.75
N CYS A 518 -21.88 -12.29 10.78
CA CYS A 518 -21.23 -13.48 10.24
C CYS A 518 -20.40 -14.23 11.30
N ALA A 519 -19.63 -13.52 12.12
CA ALA A 519 -18.84 -14.10 13.20
C ALA A 519 -19.74 -14.78 14.25
N LEU A 520 -20.88 -14.15 14.60
CA LEU A 520 -21.87 -14.73 15.49
C LEU A 520 -22.53 -15.97 14.88
N ALA A 521 -22.89 -15.92 13.60
CA ALA A 521 -23.46 -17.06 12.89
C ALA A 521 -22.48 -18.25 12.81
N PHE A 522 -21.17 -17.97 12.68
CA PHE A 522 -20.13 -19.01 12.74
C PHE A 522 -20.08 -19.68 14.12
N LEU A 523 -20.14 -18.90 15.20
CA LEU A 523 -20.18 -19.44 16.59
C LEU A 523 -21.47 -20.21 16.90
N GLN A 524 -22.61 -19.80 16.34
CA GLN A 524 -23.88 -20.50 16.55
C GLN A 524 -23.89 -21.88 15.89
N ASN A 525 -23.11 -22.08 14.84
CA ASN A 525 -23.10 -23.30 14.02
C ASN A 525 -21.78 -24.06 14.12
N LEU A 526 -21.27 -24.28 15.34
CA LEU A 526 -20.06 -25.07 15.56
C LEU A 526 -20.33 -26.57 15.35
N PRO A 527 -19.70 -27.22 14.36
CA PRO A 527 -19.96 -28.63 14.05
C PRO A 527 -19.25 -29.61 15.00
N SER A 528 -18.31 -29.14 15.82
CA SER A 528 -17.43 -29.99 16.63
C SER A 528 -17.04 -29.30 17.94
N VAL A 529 -16.81 -30.09 18.99
CA VAL A 529 -16.36 -29.63 20.31
C VAL A 529 -15.04 -30.32 20.66
N ALA A 530 -13.99 -29.54 20.87
CA ALA A 530 -12.70 -30.02 21.33
C ALA A 530 -12.69 -30.07 22.87
N LEU A 531 -12.57 -31.26 23.42
CA LEU A 531 -12.53 -31.46 24.86
C LEU A 531 -11.10 -31.76 25.31
N PRO A 532 -10.65 -31.26 26.46
CA PRO A 532 -9.37 -31.64 27.02
C PRO A 532 -9.32 -33.16 27.17
N ALA A 533 -8.17 -33.77 26.86
CA ALA A 533 -7.96 -35.20 27.08
C ALA A 533 -8.34 -35.51 28.54
N PRO A 534 -9.34 -36.37 28.81
CA PRO A 534 -9.85 -36.45 30.17
C PRO A 534 -8.75 -36.99 31.09
N GLY A 535 -8.47 -36.28 32.19
CA GLY A 535 -7.56 -36.78 33.22
C GLY A 535 -8.11 -38.05 33.87
N GLU A 536 -7.33 -38.69 34.74
CA GLU A 536 -7.78 -39.91 35.42
C GLU A 536 -9.09 -39.69 36.20
N ALA A 537 -9.29 -38.50 36.76
CA ALA A 537 -10.50 -38.09 37.48
C ALA A 537 -11.72 -37.80 36.59
N THR A 538 -11.52 -37.49 35.30
CA THR A 538 -12.61 -37.20 34.34
C THR A 538 -12.79 -38.30 33.30
N ALA A 539 -12.13 -39.44 33.50
CA ALA A 539 -12.20 -40.60 32.64
C ALA A 539 -13.62 -41.22 32.66
N GLY A 540 -14.31 -41.07 31.53
CA GLY A 540 -15.69 -41.52 31.34
C GLY A 540 -16.73 -40.40 31.46
N ALA A 541 -16.32 -39.15 31.65
CA ALA A 541 -17.21 -37.99 31.66
C ALA A 541 -17.80 -37.66 30.28
N VAL A 542 -17.13 -38.09 29.21
CA VAL A 542 -17.58 -37.96 27.82
C VAL A 542 -17.92 -39.36 27.30
N VAL A 543 -19.16 -39.57 26.91
CA VAL A 543 -19.72 -40.87 26.51
C VAL A 543 -20.08 -40.82 25.03
N PRO A 544 -19.48 -41.68 24.17
CA PRO A 544 -19.87 -41.75 22.78
C PRO A 544 -21.28 -42.34 22.65
N LEU A 545 -22.06 -41.77 21.75
CA LEU A 545 -23.41 -42.19 21.46
C LEU A 545 -23.46 -43.05 20.18
N ASP A 546 -24.43 -43.95 20.11
CA ASP A 546 -24.84 -44.64 18.89
C ASP A 546 -25.83 -43.78 18.07
N GLU A 547 -26.35 -44.35 16.97
CA GLU A 547 -27.30 -43.67 16.08
C GLU A 547 -28.63 -43.32 16.76
N ASP A 548 -28.98 -44.04 17.84
CA ASP A 548 -30.20 -43.84 18.63
C ASP A 548 -29.98 -42.86 19.79
N GLY A 549 -28.78 -42.30 19.94
CA GLY A 549 -28.42 -41.37 21.01
C GLY A 549 -28.16 -42.04 22.37
N ALA A 550 -28.00 -43.37 22.41
CA ALA A 550 -27.65 -44.12 23.61
C ALA A 550 -26.12 -44.32 23.73
N PRO A 551 -25.57 -44.48 24.95
CA PRO A 551 -24.15 -44.79 25.14
C PRO A 551 -23.71 -46.04 24.36
N ARG A 552 -22.63 -45.95 23.57
CA ARG A 552 -22.08 -47.12 22.87
C ARG A 552 -21.61 -48.17 23.88
N SER A 553 -22.25 -49.33 23.86
CA SER A 553 -21.99 -50.46 24.76
C SER A 553 -20.51 -50.87 24.78
N GLU A 554 -19.87 -50.95 23.61
CA GLU A 554 -18.45 -51.32 23.48
C GLU A 554 -17.52 -50.39 24.27
N TRP A 555 -17.83 -49.10 24.29
CA TRP A 555 -17.04 -48.11 25.01
C TRP A 555 -17.32 -48.18 26.53
N VAL A 556 -18.58 -48.39 26.91
CA VAL A 556 -18.98 -48.56 28.32
C VAL A 556 -18.25 -49.77 28.94
N ASP A 557 -18.22 -50.89 28.22
CA ASP A 557 -17.55 -52.12 28.66
C ASP A 557 -16.02 -51.96 28.69
N ALA A 558 -15.44 -51.23 27.73
CA ALA A 558 -14.02 -50.92 27.73
C ALA A 558 -13.63 -50.01 28.91
N MET A 559 -14.46 -49.02 29.22
CA MET A 559 -14.25 -48.12 30.36
C MET A 559 -14.41 -48.83 31.71
N ALA A 560 -15.38 -49.75 31.84
CA ALA A 560 -15.55 -50.57 33.03
C ALA A 560 -14.30 -51.42 33.30
N ARG A 561 -13.82 -52.15 32.28
CA ARG A 561 -12.58 -52.95 32.36
C ARG A 561 -11.35 -52.12 32.73
N TRP A 562 -11.26 -50.90 32.19
CA TRP A 562 -10.17 -49.99 32.51
C TRP A 562 -10.21 -49.51 33.96
N ARG A 563 -11.40 -49.19 34.49
CA ARG A 563 -11.59 -48.80 35.90
C ARG A 563 -11.23 -49.93 36.85
N GLU A 564 -11.69 -51.15 36.57
CA GLU A 564 -11.35 -52.34 37.36
C GLU A 564 -9.83 -52.61 37.37
N ALA A 565 -9.17 -52.49 36.22
CA ALA A 565 -7.72 -52.66 36.11
C ALA A 565 -6.95 -51.59 36.91
N ARG A 566 -7.49 -50.36 36.99
CA ARG A 566 -6.93 -49.25 37.78
C ARG A 566 -7.10 -49.45 39.28
N GLU A 567 -8.28 -49.88 39.72
CA GLU A 567 -8.54 -50.20 41.14
C GLU A 567 -7.67 -51.36 41.64
N ALA A 568 -7.32 -52.30 40.76
CA ALA A 568 -6.39 -53.38 41.04
C ALA A 568 -4.89 -52.97 41.02
N GLY A 569 -4.57 -51.68 40.83
CA GLY A 569 -3.21 -51.15 40.81
C GLY A 569 -2.46 -51.33 39.48
N GLY A 570 -3.16 -51.65 38.38
CA GLY A 570 -2.59 -51.87 37.05
C GLY A 570 -2.39 -50.59 36.23
N SER A 571 -1.50 -50.68 35.22
CA SER A 571 -1.17 -49.59 34.27
C SER A 571 -1.82 -49.76 32.89
N ALA A 572 -3.09 -50.19 32.84
CA ALA A 572 -3.78 -50.40 31.56
C ALA A 572 -3.93 -49.09 30.77
N PRO A 573 -3.63 -49.09 29.45
CA PRO A 573 -3.87 -47.92 28.60
C PRO A 573 -5.38 -47.66 28.51
N ARG A 574 -5.73 -46.38 28.48
CA ARG A 574 -7.12 -45.95 28.47
C ARG A 574 -7.81 -46.28 27.14
N PRO A 575 -9.09 -46.69 27.14
CA PRO A 575 -9.88 -46.82 25.92
C PRO A 575 -9.93 -45.49 25.15
N PRO A 576 -9.58 -45.46 23.85
CA PRO A 576 -9.74 -44.26 23.04
C PRO A 576 -11.23 -43.92 22.87
N LEU A 577 -11.54 -42.63 22.75
CA LEU A 577 -12.89 -42.19 22.41
C LEU A 577 -13.12 -42.43 20.90
N PRO A 578 -14.14 -43.20 20.50
CA PRO A 578 -14.43 -43.42 19.09
C PRO A 578 -15.01 -42.16 18.44
N PRO A 579 -14.79 -41.95 17.13
CA PRO A 579 -15.41 -40.85 16.41
C PRO A 579 -16.94 -41.01 16.37
N GLY A 580 -17.67 -39.90 16.57
CA GLY A 580 -19.13 -39.87 16.55
C GLY A 580 -19.73 -38.86 17.54
N PRO A 581 -21.06 -38.79 17.62
CA PRO A 581 -21.77 -37.97 18.60
C PRO A 581 -21.38 -38.39 20.03
N VAL A 582 -21.27 -37.43 20.93
CA VAL A 582 -20.89 -37.67 22.34
C VAL A 582 -21.84 -36.91 23.26
N ALA A 583 -22.12 -37.47 24.43
CA ALA A 583 -22.79 -36.80 25.53
C ALA A 583 -21.84 -36.61 26.72
N ALA A 584 -22.04 -35.56 27.50
CA ALA A 584 -21.44 -35.43 28.81
C ALA A 584 -22.27 -36.24 29.82
N ALA A 585 -21.67 -37.20 30.52
CA ALA A 585 -22.33 -38.01 31.54
C ALA A 585 -22.44 -37.32 32.91
N ALA A 586 -21.82 -36.15 33.06
CA ALA A 586 -21.97 -35.28 34.21
C ALA A 586 -22.30 -33.87 33.71
N ASP A 587 -22.88 -33.05 34.60
CA ASP A 587 -22.83 -31.59 34.43
C ASP A 587 -21.35 -31.22 34.24
N LEU A 588 -20.92 -31.02 32.99
CA LEU A 588 -19.77 -30.19 32.66
C LEU A 588 -20.15 -28.73 32.97
N ALA A 589 -20.72 -28.49 34.15
CA ALA A 589 -20.99 -27.17 34.66
C ALA A 589 -19.64 -26.55 35.00
N SER A 590 -19.20 -25.61 34.16
CA SER A 590 -18.33 -24.50 34.58
C SER A 590 -16.92 -24.82 35.09
N ALA A 591 -16.42 -26.05 34.95
CA ALA A 591 -15.04 -26.36 35.31
C ALA A 591 -14.09 -25.90 34.19
N HIS A 592 -13.66 -24.63 34.28
CA HIS A 592 -12.60 -23.96 33.50
C HIS A 592 -13.00 -23.17 32.25
N LEU A 593 -14.00 -22.29 32.37
CA LEU A 593 -13.93 -20.98 31.71
C LEU A 593 -13.58 -19.95 32.80
N PRO A 594 -12.34 -19.43 32.87
CA PRO A 594 -12.11 -18.18 33.56
C PRO A 594 -12.53 -17.02 32.64
N GLY A 595 -13.63 -16.35 32.98
CA GLY A 595 -14.06 -15.09 32.36
C GLY A 595 -15.15 -15.23 31.33
#